data_AF-A0A7V0MJ86-F1
#
_entry.id   AF-A0A7V0MJ86-F1
#
_cell.length_a   1.000
_cell.length_b   1.000
_cell.length_c   1.000
_cell.angle_alpha   90.00
_cell.angle_beta   90.00
_cell.angle_gamma   90.00
#
_symmetry.space_group_name_H-M   'P 1'
#
loop_
_entity.id
_entity.type
_entity.pdbx_description
1 polymer ?
#
loop_
_entity_poly.entity_id
_entity_poly.type
_entity_poly.pdbx_seq_one_letter_code
_entity_poly.pdbx_strand_id
1 'polypeptide(L)'
;MKKRILRVGFTGIKGEIIFHEFREVPVKTLLFTFLEKRRVLSTRDGFRKVKVVGENSCPPKLWEFVHQNFDNYFKGILNTLSLKKEEVAFLFTGADVERGVLKSAKENKSGILTFVTTDVKTNAMRAGKDKLRGKRKKISPGTINVFLFTEDNLSEAAMARSLITITEAKVEALQDLDIRSSYNP
;
A
#
# COMPACT_ATOMS: atom_id res chain seq x y z
N MET A 1 -17.65 -8.49 -10.76
CA MET A 1 -16.52 -8.41 -9.81
C MET A 1 -17.02 -8.68 -8.39
N LYS A 2 -16.39 -9.61 -7.67
CA LYS A 2 -16.71 -9.85 -6.24
C LYS A 2 -16.10 -8.74 -5.40
N LYS A 3 -16.77 -8.36 -4.31
CA LYS A 3 -16.30 -7.32 -3.39
C LYS A 3 -16.40 -7.79 -1.95
N ARG A 4 -15.43 -7.37 -1.12
CA ARG A 4 -15.45 -7.54 0.34
C ARG A 4 -15.35 -6.18 1.00
N ILE A 5 -16.39 -5.78 1.73
CA ILE A 5 -16.41 -4.51 2.47
C ILE A 5 -15.57 -4.66 3.74
N LEU A 6 -14.73 -3.67 4.02
CA LEU A 6 -13.95 -3.60 5.25
C LEU A 6 -14.75 -2.86 6.32
N ARG A 7 -14.73 -3.38 7.56
CA ARG A 7 -15.28 -2.67 8.72
C ARG A 7 -14.27 -1.60 9.16
N VAL A 8 -14.39 -0.41 8.59
CA VAL A 8 -13.40 0.66 8.76
C VAL A 8 -13.45 1.30 10.15
N GLY A 9 -14.65 1.57 10.67
CA GLY A 9 -14.83 2.22 11.98
C GLY A 9 -14.23 3.64 12.07
N PHE A 10 -14.04 4.31 10.92
CA PHE A 10 -13.44 5.64 10.80
C PHE A 10 -14.31 6.51 9.88
N THR A 11 -14.64 7.71 10.33
CA THR A 11 -15.65 8.55 9.68
C THR A 11 -15.18 9.05 8.32
N GLY A 12 -16.09 9.06 7.33
CA GLY A 12 -15.82 9.65 6.01
C GLY A 12 -14.96 8.80 5.08
N ILE A 13 -14.71 7.53 5.40
CA ILE A 13 -13.92 6.60 4.59
C ILE A 13 -14.69 5.28 4.41
N LYS A 14 -14.79 4.83 3.17
CA LYS A 14 -15.29 3.49 2.83
C LYS A 14 -14.14 2.62 2.34
N GLY A 15 -13.91 1.49 3.00
CA GLY A 15 -12.89 0.49 2.60
C GLY A 15 -13.52 -0.72 1.91
N GLU A 16 -12.96 -1.14 0.78
CA GLU A 16 -13.37 -2.37 0.08
C GLU A 16 -12.19 -3.06 -0.59
N ILE A 17 -12.23 -4.38 -0.67
CA ILE A 17 -11.34 -5.19 -1.52
C ILE A 17 -12.16 -5.72 -2.69
N ILE A 18 -11.71 -5.44 -3.91
CA ILE A 18 -12.32 -5.85 -5.15
C ILE A 18 -11.49 -6.99 -5.75
N PHE A 19 -12.16 -8.08 -6.09
CA PHE A 19 -11.57 -9.23 -6.77
C PHE A 19 -11.93 -9.14 -8.25
N HIS A 20 -10.91 -9.06 -9.10
CA HIS A 20 -11.04 -8.91 -10.54
C HIS A 20 -9.84 -9.53 -11.24
N GLU A 21 -9.71 -9.31 -12.54
CA GLU A 21 -8.70 -9.94 -13.36
C GLU A 21 -8.00 -8.93 -14.27
N PHE A 22 -6.73 -9.17 -14.54
CA PHE A 22 -5.98 -8.49 -15.57
C PHE A 22 -5.31 -9.54 -16.45
N ARG A 23 -5.68 -9.60 -17.74
CA ARG A 23 -5.21 -10.62 -18.69
C ARG A 23 -5.40 -12.04 -18.15
N GLU A 24 -6.60 -12.37 -17.68
CA GLU A 24 -6.98 -13.69 -17.13
C GLU A 24 -6.20 -14.09 -15.86
N VAL A 25 -5.43 -13.16 -15.28
CA VAL A 25 -4.76 -13.38 -14.00
C VAL A 25 -5.56 -12.70 -12.90
N PRO A 26 -6.01 -13.45 -11.87
CA PRO A 26 -6.68 -12.88 -10.71
C PRO A 26 -5.82 -11.85 -10.00
N VAL A 27 -6.41 -10.70 -9.73
CA VAL A 27 -5.82 -9.59 -8.97
C VAL A 27 -6.83 -9.08 -7.93
N LYS A 28 -6.30 -8.49 -6.87
CA LYS A 28 -7.06 -7.94 -5.76
C LYS A 28 -6.70 -6.46 -5.62
N THR A 29 -7.70 -5.60 -5.58
CA THR A 29 -7.50 -4.17 -5.32
C THR A 29 -8.14 -3.78 -4.01
N LEU A 30 -7.35 -3.19 -3.11
CA LEU A 30 -7.86 -2.46 -1.97
C LEU A 30 -8.18 -1.03 -2.39
N LEU A 31 -9.36 -0.55 -2.02
CA LEU A 31 -9.76 0.84 -2.18
C LEU A 31 -10.24 1.41 -0.85
N PHE A 32 -9.76 2.61 -0.53
CA PHE A 32 -10.37 3.51 0.44
C PHE A 32 -10.91 4.73 -0.29
N THR A 33 -12.24 4.86 -0.32
CA THR A 33 -12.95 5.96 -0.95
C THR A 33 -13.35 6.98 0.10
N PHE A 34 -12.91 8.21 -0.06
CA PHE A 34 -13.27 9.32 0.81
C PHE A 34 -14.64 9.89 0.46
N LEU A 35 -15.37 10.38 1.46
CA LEU A 35 -16.62 11.11 1.25
C LEU A 35 -16.42 12.39 0.41
N GLU A 36 -15.26 13.01 0.50
CA GLU A 36 -14.84 14.20 -0.26
C GLU A 36 -13.38 14.08 -0.69
N LYS A 37 -12.91 14.88 -1.65
CA LYS A 37 -11.50 14.84 -2.05
C LYS A 37 -10.61 15.28 -0.88
N ARG A 38 -9.66 14.43 -0.49
CA ARG A 38 -8.70 14.69 0.60
C ARG A 38 -7.30 14.91 0.05
N ARG A 39 -6.50 15.70 0.75
CA ARG A 39 -5.07 15.76 0.50
C ARG A 39 -4.42 14.49 1.02
N VAL A 40 -3.48 13.94 0.26
CA VAL A 40 -2.72 12.75 0.61
C VAL A 40 -1.25 12.98 0.27
N LEU A 41 -0.37 12.29 0.98
CA LEU A 41 1.05 12.19 0.65
C LEU A 41 1.35 10.71 0.37
N SER A 42 1.79 10.41 -0.85
CA SER A 42 2.18 9.08 -1.29
C SER A 42 3.68 9.05 -1.57
N THR A 43 4.35 7.97 -1.19
CA THR A 43 5.75 7.75 -1.57
C THR A 43 5.94 7.53 -3.07
N ARG A 44 4.86 7.19 -3.81
CA ARG A 44 4.87 7.03 -5.27
C ARG A 44 4.48 8.32 -6.01
N ASP A 45 3.47 9.03 -5.53
CA ASP A 45 2.85 10.16 -6.27
C ASP A 45 3.12 11.54 -5.66
N GLY A 46 3.81 11.61 -4.51
CA GLY A 46 3.99 12.87 -3.77
C GLY A 46 2.67 13.39 -3.18
N PHE A 47 2.57 14.72 -3.04
CA PHE A 47 1.35 15.38 -2.59
C PHE A 47 0.28 15.40 -3.69
N ARG A 48 -0.92 14.96 -3.34
CA ARG A 48 -2.06 14.84 -4.24
C ARG A 48 -3.35 15.24 -3.54
N LYS A 49 -4.38 15.61 -4.29
CA LYS A 49 -5.76 15.78 -3.78
C LYS A 49 -6.69 14.82 -4.51
N VAL A 50 -7.12 13.75 -3.82
CA VAL A 50 -7.74 12.57 -4.46
C VAL A 50 -9.02 12.16 -3.74
N LYS A 51 -9.88 11.43 -4.46
CA LYS A 51 -11.12 10.85 -3.92
C LYS A 51 -10.90 9.44 -3.39
N VAL A 52 -9.92 8.73 -3.94
CA VAL A 52 -9.64 7.33 -3.62
C VAL A 52 -8.14 7.13 -3.40
N VAL A 53 -7.78 6.38 -2.39
CA VAL A 53 -6.45 5.78 -2.27
C VAL A 53 -6.59 4.27 -2.32
N GLY A 54 -5.59 3.58 -2.85
CA GLY A 54 -5.67 2.14 -2.95
C GLY A 54 -4.34 1.47 -3.21
N GLU A 55 -4.37 0.16 -3.21
CA GLU A 55 -3.29 -0.65 -3.74
C GLU A 55 -3.82 -1.83 -4.55
N ASN A 56 -3.03 -2.24 -5.52
CA ASN A 56 -3.34 -3.41 -6.33
C ASN A 56 -2.26 -4.50 -6.18
N SER A 57 -2.70 -5.74 -6.04
CA SER A 57 -1.81 -6.90 -5.99
C SER A 57 -1.14 -7.12 -7.35
N CYS A 58 0.16 -7.33 -7.35
CA CYS A 58 0.97 -7.70 -8.50
C CYS A 58 1.43 -9.16 -8.32
N PRO A 59 0.64 -10.16 -8.75
CA PRO A 59 0.99 -11.57 -8.58
C PRO A 59 2.19 -11.98 -9.44
N PRO A 60 2.91 -13.07 -9.08
CA PRO A 60 4.10 -13.54 -9.79
C PRO A 60 3.95 -13.68 -11.31
N LYS A 61 2.79 -14.18 -11.75
CA LYS A 61 2.46 -14.36 -13.18
C LYS A 61 2.50 -13.05 -14.00
N LEU A 62 2.36 -11.89 -13.34
CA LEU A 62 2.36 -10.59 -13.99
C LEU A 62 3.68 -9.83 -13.86
N TRP A 63 4.65 -10.27 -13.03
CA TRP A 63 5.84 -9.46 -12.74
C TRP A 63 6.62 -9.06 -13.99
N GLU A 64 6.94 -10.00 -14.87
CA GLU A 64 7.73 -9.69 -16.08
C GLU A 64 7.02 -8.63 -16.93
N PHE A 65 5.71 -8.80 -17.12
CA PHE A 65 4.89 -7.83 -17.84
C PHE A 65 4.89 -6.46 -17.15
N VAL A 66 4.63 -6.42 -15.84
CA VAL A 66 4.50 -5.17 -15.09
C VAL A 66 5.82 -4.39 -15.06
N HIS A 67 6.97 -5.06 -14.97
CA HIS A 67 8.28 -4.40 -15.02
C HIS A 67 8.55 -3.71 -16.37
N GLN A 68 7.99 -4.24 -17.45
CA GLN A 68 8.17 -3.70 -18.80
C GLN A 68 7.04 -2.75 -19.23
N ASN A 69 5.83 -2.92 -18.67
CA ASN A 69 4.59 -2.31 -19.14
C ASN A 69 3.74 -1.77 -17.98
N PHE A 70 4.39 -1.15 -16.98
CA PHE A 70 3.73 -0.67 -15.77
C PHE A 70 2.54 0.26 -16.06
N ASP A 71 2.70 1.21 -16.99
CA ASP A 71 1.62 2.15 -17.32
C ASP A 71 0.40 1.47 -17.94
N ASN A 72 0.62 0.47 -18.80
CA ASN A 72 -0.46 -0.34 -19.38
C ASN A 72 -1.17 -1.16 -18.31
N TYR A 73 -0.40 -1.72 -17.37
CA TYR A 73 -0.95 -2.43 -16.23
C TYR A 73 -1.83 -1.50 -15.39
N PHE A 74 -1.29 -0.36 -14.94
CA PHE A 74 -2.03 0.58 -14.11
C PHE A 74 -3.27 1.13 -14.82
N LYS A 75 -3.15 1.53 -16.10
CA LYS A 75 -4.29 1.97 -16.91
C LYS A 75 -5.37 0.90 -17.00
N GLY A 76 -5.00 -0.36 -17.20
CA GLY A 76 -5.94 -1.47 -17.22
C GLY A 76 -6.68 -1.65 -15.90
N ILE A 77 -5.97 -1.60 -14.77
CA ILE A 77 -6.60 -1.64 -13.44
C ILE A 77 -7.60 -0.50 -13.25
N LEU A 78 -7.22 0.73 -13.61
CA LEU A 78 -8.11 1.89 -13.51
C LEU A 78 -9.36 1.73 -14.38
N ASN A 79 -9.20 1.27 -15.62
CA ASN A 79 -10.32 1.03 -16.53
C ASN A 79 -11.28 -0.03 -15.98
N THR A 80 -10.78 -1.18 -15.52
CA THR A 80 -11.59 -2.26 -14.94
C THR A 80 -12.40 -1.76 -13.74
N LEU A 81 -11.82 -0.86 -12.93
CA LEU A 81 -12.45 -0.31 -11.75
C LEU A 81 -13.26 0.98 -12.02
N SER A 82 -13.28 1.45 -13.27
CA SER A 82 -13.90 2.73 -13.66
C SER A 82 -13.38 3.93 -12.86
N LEU A 83 -12.08 3.93 -12.55
CA LEU A 83 -11.40 4.98 -11.81
C LEU A 83 -10.64 5.92 -12.75
N LYS A 84 -10.60 7.21 -12.40
CA LYS A 84 -9.86 8.25 -13.13
C LYS A 84 -8.49 8.46 -12.49
N LYS A 85 -7.42 8.52 -13.29
CA LYS A 85 -6.03 8.65 -12.82
C LYS A 85 -5.82 9.91 -11.96
N GLU A 86 -6.58 10.97 -12.22
CA GLU A 86 -6.49 12.26 -11.54
C GLU A 86 -7.14 12.23 -10.15
N GLU A 87 -8.01 11.25 -9.89
CA GLU A 87 -8.79 11.15 -8.66
C GLU A 87 -8.25 10.10 -7.69
N VAL A 88 -7.13 9.48 -8.03
CA VAL A 88 -6.55 8.37 -7.27
C VAL A 88 -5.09 8.61 -6.88
N ALA A 89 -4.67 7.98 -5.79
CA ALA A 89 -3.24 7.71 -5.50
C ALA A 89 -3.11 6.22 -5.17
N PHE A 90 -2.16 5.53 -5.82
CA PHE A 90 -2.08 4.08 -5.79
C PHE A 90 -0.70 3.58 -5.40
N LEU A 91 -0.67 2.50 -4.61
CA LEU A 91 0.50 1.65 -4.43
C LEU A 91 0.29 0.31 -5.14
N PHE A 92 1.36 -0.47 -5.25
CA PHE A 92 1.32 -1.82 -5.78
C PHE A 92 2.08 -2.72 -4.83
N THR A 93 1.62 -3.96 -4.70
CA THR A 93 2.14 -4.87 -3.68
C THR A 93 2.31 -6.27 -4.23
N GLY A 94 3.41 -6.94 -3.86
CA GLY A 94 3.56 -8.38 -4.04
C GLY A 94 2.92 -9.19 -2.91
N ALA A 95 2.54 -8.53 -1.81
CA ALA A 95 1.84 -9.15 -0.69
C ALA A 95 0.37 -9.44 -1.02
N ASP A 96 -0.21 -10.39 -0.28
CA ASP A 96 -1.64 -10.69 -0.41
C ASP A 96 -2.48 -9.59 0.25
N VAL A 97 -3.08 -8.74 -0.60
CA VAL A 97 -4.00 -7.66 -0.19
C VAL A 97 -5.11 -8.14 0.75
N GLU A 98 -5.55 -9.39 0.58
CA GLU A 98 -6.61 -9.96 1.39
C GLU A 98 -6.19 -10.22 2.86
N ARG A 99 -4.89 -10.42 3.08
CA ARG A 99 -4.29 -10.61 4.40
C ARG A 99 -3.90 -9.29 5.07
N GLY A 100 -4.18 -8.15 4.42
CA GLY A 100 -3.92 -6.85 5.01
C GLY A 100 -4.71 -6.66 6.31
N VAL A 101 -4.07 -6.03 7.28
CA VAL A 101 -4.60 -5.83 8.63
C VAL A 101 -5.00 -4.38 8.79
N LEU A 102 -6.23 -4.17 9.29
CA LEU A 102 -6.75 -2.85 9.65
C LEU A 102 -6.75 -2.71 11.16
N LYS A 103 -6.17 -1.62 11.68
CA LYS A 103 -6.19 -1.25 13.10
C LYS A 103 -6.49 0.22 13.25
N SER A 104 -7.25 0.56 14.28
CA SER A 104 -7.48 1.94 14.70
C SER A 104 -6.94 2.14 16.11
N ALA A 105 -6.48 3.36 16.36
CA ALA A 105 -6.12 3.86 17.67
C ALA A 105 -6.81 5.22 17.86
N LYS A 106 -7.17 5.53 19.10
CA LYS A 106 -7.68 6.85 19.47
C LYS A 106 -6.90 7.33 20.67
N GLU A 107 -6.36 8.54 20.55
CA GLU A 107 -5.74 9.24 21.66
C GLU A 107 -6.39 10.62 21.76
N ASN A 108 -6.90 10.95 22.94
CA ASN A 108 -7.73 12.14 23.16
C ASN A 108 -8.92 12.20 22.18
N LYS A 109 -9.01 13.27 21.39
CA LYS A 109 -10.06 13.51 20.38
C LYS A 109 -9.61 13.21 18.94
N SER A 110 -8.42 12.64 18.73
CA SER A 110 -7.90 12.32 17.40
C SER A 110 -7.79 10.81 17.19
N GLY A 111 -8.47 10.33 16.16
CA GLY A 111 -8.35 8.96 15.68
C GLY A 111 -7.28 8.81 14.60
N ILE A 112 -6.56 7.69 14.68
CA ILE A 112 -5.71 7.17 13.61
C ILE A 112 -6.27 5.83 13.15
N LEU A 113 -6.27 5.62 11.84
CA LEU A 113 -6.55 4.33 11.21
C LEU A 113 -5.35 3.91 10.37
N THR A 114 -4.94 2.66 10.49
CA THR A 114 -3.84 2.11 9.70
C THR A 114 -4.28 0.81 9.03
N PHE A 115 -4.04 0.72 7.72
CA PHE A 115 -4.09 -0.54 6.99
C PHE A 115 -2.69 -0.91 6.52
N VAL A 116 -2.28 -2.15 6.78
CA VAL A 116 -0.95 -2.64 6.42
C VAL A 116 -1.05 -3.94 5.66
N THR A 117 -0.38 -4.01 4.51
CA THR A 117 -0.03 -5.27 3.85
C THR A 117 1.46 -5.52 4.01
N THR A 118 1.82 -6.79 4.20
CA THR A 118 3.21 -7.18 4.43
C THR A 118 3.52 -8.52 3.78
N ASP A 119 4.66 -8.57 3.11
CA ASP A 119 5.41 -9.78 2.78
C ASP A 119 6.89 -9.43 2.86
N VAL A 120 7.64 -10.13 3.71
CA VAL A 120 9.07 -9.89 3.96
C VAL A 120 9.92 -11.15 3.75
N LYS A 121 9.30 -12.25 3.30
CA LYS A 121 9.91 -13.59 3.35
C LYS A 121 11.21 -13.71 2.56
N THR A 122 11.38 -12.90 1.54
CA THR A 122 12.37 -13.15 0.49
C THR A 122 13.28 -11.95 0.19
N ASN A 123 12.91 -10.77 0.66
CA ASN A 123 13.59 -9.51 0.36
C ASN A 123 13.66 -8.55 1.57
N ALA A 124 13.61 -9.07 2.80
CA ALA A 124 13.87 -8.24 3.98
C ALA A 124 15.28 -7.63 3.87
N MET A 125 15.35 -6.30 3.86
CA MET A 125 16.59 -5.55 3.74
C MET A 125 16.79 -4.62 4.93
N ARG A 126 18.00 -4.61 5.46
CA ARG A 126 18.47 -3.67 6.47
C ARG A 126 19.16 -2.49 5.80
N ALA A 127 18.50 -1.34 5.82
CA ALA A 127 19.06 -0.08 5.34
C ALA A 127 20.42 0.20 6.02
N GLY A 128 21.39 0.68 5.25
CA GLY A 128 22.74 0.99 5.73
C GLY A 128 23.68 -0.22 5.94
N LYS A 129 23.18 -1.46 5.89
CA LYS A 129 24.01 -2.68 6.01
C LYS A 129 24.01 -3.51 4.73
N ASP A 130 22.84 -3.72 4.13
CA ASP A 130 22.71 -4.60 2.98
C ASP A 130 23.09 -3.93 1.67
N LYS A 131 23.87 -4.64 0.86
CA LYS A 131 24.16 -4.23 -0.51
C LYS A 131 22.99 -4.59 -1.42
N LEU A 132 22.64 -3.67 -2.32
CA LEU A 132 21.71 -3.95 -3.41
C LEU A 132 22.25 -5.11 -4.24
N ARG A 133 21.62 -6.28 -4.16
CA ARG A 133 21.84 -7.34 -5.15
C ARG A 133 20.93 -7.03 -6.34
N GLY A 134 21.47 -7.02 -7.55
CA GLY A 134 20.76 -6.69 -8.79
C GLY A 134 19.51 -7.56 -9.05
N LYS A 135 18.86 -7.38 -10.21
CA LYS A 135 17.57 -8.03 -10.57
C LYS A 135 17.54 -9.52 -10.18
N ARG A 136 16.87 -9.83 -9.06
CA ARG A 136 16.67 -11.22 -8.62
C ARG A 136 15.53 -11.81 -9.45
N LYS A 137 15.85 -12.39 -10.62
CA LYS A 137 14.88 -12.92 -11.61
C LYS A 137 13.89 -13.99 -11.09
N LYS A 138 14.04 -14.47 -9.84
CA LYS A 138 13.24 -15.57 -9.27
C LYS A 138 12.71 -15.31 -7.86
N ILE A 139 12.86 -14.09 -7.33
CA ILE A 139 12.43 -13.80 -5.96
C ILE A 139 11.15 -12.98 -5.97
N SER A 140 10.16 -13.44 -5.19
CA SER A 140 8.97 -12.64 -4.89
C SER A 140 9.38 -11.30 -4.29
N PRO A 141 9.03 -10.16 -4.91
CA PRO A 141 9.20 -8.87 -4.26
C PRO A 141 8.16 -8.78 -3.15
N GLY A 142 8.59 -9.08 -1.93
CA GLY A 142 7.84 -8.75 -0.74
C GLY A 142 7.74 -7.23 -0.59
N THR A 143 6.66 -6.75 0.00
CA THR A 143 6.45 -5.32 0.23
C THR A 143 5.76 -5.12 1.56
N ILE A 144 6.07 -4.01 2.22
CA ILE A 144 5.26 -3.50 3.33
C ILE A 144 4.67 -2.17 2.88
N ASN A 145 3.37 -2.16 2.61
CA ASN A 145 2.63 -0.93 2.31
C ASN A 145 1.80 -0.54 3.52
N VAL A 146 1.77 0.75 3.83
CA VAL A 146 1.06 1.30 4.99
C VAL A 146 0.18 2.44 4.49
N PHE A 147 -1.12 2.35 4.79
CA PHE A 147 -2.08 3.45 4.64
C PHE A 147 -2.39 3.97 6.02
N LEU A 148 -2.00 5.21 6.32
CA LEU A 148 -2.30 5.88 7.58
C LEU A 148 -3.28 7.02 7.32
N PHE A 149 -4.39 7.01 8.05
CA PHE A 149 -5.41 8.05 8.04
C PHE A 149 -5.47 8.69 9.42
N THR A 150 -5.67 10.00 9.46
CA THR A 150 -5.87 10.76 10.70
C THR A 150 -7.10 11.65 10.56
N GLU A 151 -7.78 11.93 11.67
CA GLU A 151 -8.87 12.91 11.75
C GLU A 151 -8.32 14.35 11.76
N ASP A 152 -7.03 14.52 12.01
CA ASP A 152 -6.37 15.83 12.07
C ASP A 152 -6.01 16.39 10.69
N ASN A 153 -6.07 17.71 10.57
CA ASN A 153 -5.59 18.42 9.40
C ASN A 153 -4.10 18.76 9.54
N LEU A 154 -3.24 17.87 9.07
CA LEU A 154 -1.78 18.04 9.14
C LEU A 154 -1.27 19.08 8.13
N SER A 155 -0.22 19.83 8.46
CA SER A 155 0.54 20.60 7.48
C SER A 155 1.34 19.67 6.55
N GLU A 156 1.81 20.16 5.40
CA GLU A 156 2.64 19.34 4.50
C GLU A 156 3.93 18.85 5.20
N ALA A 157 4.55 19.72 6.00
CA ALA A 157 5.71 19.35 6.82
C ALA A 157 5.37 18.24 7.83
N ALA A 158 4.21 18.31 8.49
CA ALA A 158 3.76 17.27 9.42
C ALA A 158 3.44 15.95 8.70
N MET A 159 2.85 15.99 7.50
CA MET A 159 2.63 14.79 6.67
C MET A 159 3.96 14.15 6.25
N ALA A 160 4.94 14.96 5.82
CA ALA A 160 6.27 14.47 5.47
C ALA A 160 6.99 13.87 6.68
N ARG A 161 6.92 14.52 7.85
CA ARG A 161 7.47 14.00 9.11
C ARG A 161 6.82 12.68 9.51
N SER A 162 5.52 12.53 9.27
CA SER A 162 4.80 11.28 9.57
C SER A 162 5.35 10.08 8.78
N LEU A 163 5.85 10.28 7.56
CA LEU A 163 6.50 9.19 6.81
C LEU A 163 7.74 8.66 7.53
N ILE A 164 8.52 9.54 8.17
CA ILE A 164 9.70 9.15 8.96
C ILE A 164 9.26 8.27 10.13
N THR A 165 8.27 8.73 10.90
CA THR A 165 7.71 7.97 12.03
C THR A 165 7.12 6.63 11.61
N ILE A 166 6.40 6.57 10.49
CA ILE A 166 5.88 5.32 9.91
C ILE A 166 7.04 4.38 9.55
N THR A 167 8.15 4.90 9.01
CA THR A 167 9.31 4.06 8.70
C THR A 167 10.06 3.57 9.93
N GLU A 168 10.16 4.38 10.98
CA GLU A 168 10.76 3.98 12.27
C GLU A 168 9.92 2.88 12.93
N ALA A 169 8.59 3.08 13.04
CA ALA A 169 7.67 2.07 13.57
C ALA A 169 7.67 0.76 12.77
N LYS A 170 7.80 0.85 11.44
CA LYS A 170 7.96 -0.34 10.58
C LYS A 170 9.25 -1.10 10.88
N VAL A 171 10.35 -0.39 11.16
CA VAL A 171 11.64 -1.02 11.50
C VAL A 171 11.56 -1.66 12.88
N GLU A 172 10.98 -0.98 13.87
CA GLU A 172 10.75 -1.52 15.22
C GLU A 172 9.91 -2.80 15.17
N ALA A 173 8.78 -2.78 14.46
CA ALA A 173 7.93 -3.96 14.31
C ALA A 173 8.66 -5.16 13.66
N LEU A 174 9.59 -4.92 12.73
CA LEU A 174 10.40 -5.98 12.14
C LEU A 174 11.47 -6.50 13.13
N GLN A 175 12.03 -5.64 13.97
CA GLN A 175 12.99 -6.03 15.00
C GLN A 175 12.33 -6.84 16.12
N ASP A 176 11.15 -6.42 16.59
CA ASP A 176 10.38 -7.15 17.60
C ASP A 176 10.01 -8.57 17.17
N LEU A 177 9.84 -8.76 15.85
CA LEU A 177 9.56 -10.06 15.24
C LEU A 177 10.82 -10.86 14.86
N ASP A 178 12.03 -10.40 15.23
CA ASP A 178 13.34 -10.94 14.82
C ASP A 178 13.42 -11.21 13.29
N ILE A 179 12.84 -10.31 12.48
CA ILE A 179 12.95 -10.42 11.02
C ILE A 179 14.34 -9.94 10.59
N ARG A 180 15.20 -10.91 10.28
CA ARG A 180 16.56 -10.66 9.82
C ARG A 180 16.64 -10.36 8.34
N SER A 181 17.76 -9.76 7.95
CA SER A 181 18.06 -9.50 6.55
C SER A 181 18.12 -10.80 5.76
N SER A 182 17.46 -10.83 4.60
CA SER A 182 17.59 -11.90 3.61
C SER A 182 18.88 -11.79 2.77
N TYR A 183 19.74 -10.82 3.08
CA TYR A 183 20.96 -10.47 2.31
C TYR A 183 22.22 -10.63 3.16
N ASN A 184 22.12 -10.36 4.46
CA ASN A 184 23.18 -10.55 5.46
C ASN A 184 22.55 -10.97 6.83
N PRO A 185 22.12 -12.25 6.95
CA PRO A 185 21.35 -12.78 8.08
C PRO A 185 22.02 -12.64 9.46
#